data_AF-A0A2M8FU21-F1
#
_entry.id   AF-A0A2M8FU21-F1
#
_cell.length_a   1.000
_cell.length_b   1.000
_cell.length_c   1.000
_cell.angle_alpha   90.00
_cell.angle_beta   90.00
_cell.angle_gamma   90.00
#
_symmetry.space_group_name_H-M   'P 1'
#
loop_
_entity.id
_entity.type
_entity.pdbx_description
1 polymer ?
#
loop_
_entity_poly.entity_id
_entity_poly.type
_entity_poly.pdbx_seq_one_letter_code
_entity_poly.pdbx_strand_id
1 'polypeptide(L)'
;MRKCLICYKLLDTSESDYHEKCLKKEFGFYQMPFIAINENDLKKYAKDLLEKNVAITGVQPKLSLWLEDNKQNVRFTIINSKSNFIIKPQSDIYKFLPENEDLCMHLASELGIKTAKHGLINLPSGNLAYITKRFDRVKEEKLASEDLCQLSETLTEYKYRGSYEKTGKIIKLYSSQPGLDVLNFFELVLFSYIIGNADMHLKNFSLLEDGLGNFTLSPAYDLVATFLVVEKEDEQISLNMNGKKNKINRNDIDVLAKNLGLNAKQVEKSYLKYIEKKDSINWWIANSFLPMEQKEKLQELIDKRIKIIKYK
;
A
#
# COMPACT_ATOMS: atom_id res chain seq x y z
N MET A 1 2.02 2.28 -28.26
CA MET A 1 0.68 2.40 -27.63
C MET A 1 0.87 2.69 -26.15
N ARG A 2 0.09 3.61 -25.57
CA ARG A 2 0.14 3.94 -24.14
C ARG A 2 -0.61 2.89 -23.31
N LYS A 3 -0.27 2.75 -22.04
CA LYS A 3 -0.96 1.86 -21.09
C LYS A 3 -1.81 2.70 -20.14
N CYS A 4 -2.95 2.15 -19.73
CA CYS A 4 -3.79 2.73 -18.70
C CYS A 4 -3.05 2.78 -17.36
N LEU A 5 -3.01 3.96 -16.73
CA LEU A 5 -2.36 4.21 -15.43
C LEU A 5 -3.05 3.56 -14.22
N ILE A 6 -4.08 2.73 -14.42
CA ILE A 6 -4.81 1.99 -13.37
C ILE A 6 -4.86 0.48 -13.63
N CYS A 7 -4.92 0.03 -14.89
CA CYS A 7 -5.05 -1.40 -15.17
C CYS A 7 -3.92 -1.97 -16.03
N TYR A 8 -2.98 -1.13 -16.43
CA TYR A 8 -1.78 -1.47 -17.21
C TYR A 8 -2.04 -2.06 -18.61
N LYS A 9 -3.30 -2.26 -19.00
CA LYS A 9 -3.69 -2.66 -20.36
C LYS A 9 -3.48 -1.50 -21.34
N LEU A 10 -3.23 -1.85 -22.59
CA LEU A 10 -3.10 -0.87 -23.68
C LEU A 10 -4.38 -0.05 -23.82
N LEU A 11 -4.21 1.23 -24.08
CA LEU A 11 -5.28 2.18 -24.36
C LEU A 11 -5.60 2.19 -25.86
N ASP A 12 -6.88 2.41 -26.17
CA ASP A 12 -7.32 2.69 -27.54
C ASP A 12 -6.87 4.09 -27.98
N THR A 13 -6.86 4.36 -29.30
CA THR A 13 -6.35 5.64 -29.84
C THR A 13 -7.13 6.87 -29.38
N SER A 14 -8.39 6.69 -28.94
CA SER A 14 -9.26 7.75 -28.42
C SER A 14 -9.09 8.00 -26.92
N GLU A 15 -8.41 7.11 -26.18
CA GLU A 15 -8.24 7.22 -24.74
C GLU A 15 -6.95 7.99 -24.39
N SER A 16 -7.00 8.80 -23.33
CA SER A 16 -5.87 9.63 -22.91
C SER A 16 -4.85 8.81 -22.11
N ASP A 17 -5.08 8.68 -20.80
CA ASP A 17 -4.20 7.99 -19.84
C ASP A 17 -4.93 6.86 -19.09
N TYR A 18 -6.25 6.74 -19.28
CA TYR A 18 -7.08 5.78 -18.55
C TYR A 18 -8.19 5.22 -19.43
N HIS A 19 -8.56 3.96 -19.19
CA HIS A 19 -9.87 3.49 -19.61
C HIS A 19 -10.95 4.15 -18.74
N GLU A 20 -12.03 4.62 -19.35
CA GLU A 20 -13.14 5.27 -18.64
C GLU A 20 -13.69 4.40 -17.50
N LYS A 21 -13.87 3.10 -17.76
CA LYS A 21 -14.31 2.11 -16.76
C LYS A 21 -13.39 2.01 -15.55
N CYS A 22 -12.08 2.23 -15.72
CA CYS A 22 -11.10 2.18 -14.65
C CYS A 22 -11.21 3.41 -13.75
N LEU A 23 -11.31 4.61 -14.32
CA LEU A 23 -11.51 5.85 -13.56
C LEU A 23 -12.83 5.81 -12.77
N LYS A 24 -13.91 5.35 -13.41
CA LYS A 24 -15.22 5.25 -12.76
C LYS A 24 -15.20 4.27 -11.59
N LYS A 25 -14.52 3.13 -11.75
CA LYS A 25 -14.41 2.10 -10.71
C LYS A 25 -13.55 2.54 -9.53
N GLU A 26 -12.37 3.13 -9.78
CA GLU A 26 -11.41 3.43 -8.71
C GLU A 26 -11.72 4.77 -8.03
N PHE A 27 -12.12 5.78 -8.80
CA PHE A 27 -12.29 7.14 -8.29
C PHE A 27 -13.70 7.70 -8.42
N GLY A 28 -14.56 7.09 -9.25
CA GLY A 28 -15.91 7.58 -9.53
C GLY A 28 -15.96 8.68 -10.59
N PHE A 29 -14.87 8.86 -11.35
CA PHE A 29 -14.74 9.90 -12.36
C PHE A 29 -14.95 9.35 -13.78
N TYR A 30 -15.51 10.17 -14.67
CA TYR A 30 -15.54 9.90 -16.12
C TYR A 30 -14.28 10.44 -16.82
N GLN A 31 -13.73 11.52 -16.28
CA GLN A 31 -12.47 12.11 -16.72
C GLN A 31 -11.65 12.48 -15.49
N MET A 32 -10.35 12.21 -15.53
CA MET A 32 -9.46 12.53 -14.42
C MET A 32 -9.39 14.06 -14.24
N PRO A 33 -9.67 14.60 -13.03
CA PRO A 33 -9.59 16.02 -12.75
C PRO A 33 -8.19 16.59 -13.00
N PHE A 34 -8.12 17.84 -13.46
CA PHE A 34 -6.83 18.50 -13.68
C PHE A 34 -6.15 18.80 -12.33
N ILE A 35 -4.89 18.37 -12.18
CA ILE A 35 -4.05 18.76 -11.04
C ILE A 35 -3.39 20.09 -11.38
N ALA A 36 -3.87 21.18 -10.77
CA ALA A 36 -3.30 22.52 -10.93
C ALA A 36 -2.12 22.78 -9.98
N ILE A 37 -1.41 21.74 -9.55
CA ILE A 37 -0.31 21.85 -8.59
C ILE A 37 1.00 21.75 -9.35
N ASN A 38 1.79 22.82 -9.32
CA ASN A 38 3.15 22.81 -9.86
C ASN A 38 4.05 21.93 -8.97
N GLU A 39 4.98 21.18 -9.57
CA GLU A 39 5.95 20.35 -8.84
C GLU A 39 6.80 21.16 -7.84
N ASN A 40 7.05 22.44 -8.13
CA ASN A 40 7.68 23.36 -7.18
C ASN A 40 6.80 23.63 -5.96
N ASP A 41 5.48 23.72 -6.12
CA ASP A 41 4.54 23.88 -5.02
C ASP A 41 4.42 22.58 -4.22
N LEU A 42 4.43 21.41 -4.89
CA LEU A 42 4.49 20.09 -4.25
C LEU A 42 5.76 19.98 -3.39
N LYS A 43 6.93 20.36 -3.94
CA LYS A 43 8.23 20.33 -3.24
C LYS A 43 8.30 21.33 -2.09
N LYS A 44 7.76 22.53 -2.26
CA LYS A 44 7.69 23.54 -1.19
C LYS A 44 6.77 23.07 -0.05
N TYR A 45 5.58 22.57 -0.37
CA TYR A 45 4.68 22.01 0.64
C TYR A 45 5.26 20.80 1.37
N ALA A 46 5.92 19.90 0.63
CA ALA A 46 6.65 18.77 1.18
C ALA A 46 7.71 19.23 2.19
N LYS A 47 8.51 20.24 1.81
CA LYS A 47 9.55 20.82 2.66
C LYS A 47 8.95 21.46 3.92
N ASP A 48 7.90 22.27 3.77
CA ASP A 48 7.20 22.91 4.90
C ASP A 48 6.57 21.88 5.87
N LEU A 49 6.12 20.73 5.36
CA LEU A 49 5.59 19.62 6.17
C LEU A 49 6.69 18.84 6.90
N LEU A 50 7.86 18.67 6.28
CA LEU A 50 9.03 18.04 6.89
C LEU A 50 9.68 18.94 7.95
N GLU A 51 9.66 20.27 7.75
CA GLU A 51 10.19 21.23 8.74
C GLU A 51 9.26 21.36 9.98
N LYS A 52 7.95 21.16 9.82
CA LYS A 52 6.97 21.20 10.92
C LYS A 52 6.89 19.90 11.73
N ASN A 53 7.23 18.76 11.11
CA ASN A 53 7.31 17.48 11.80
C ASN A 53 8.77 17.17 12.08
N VAL A 54 9.23 17.47 13.31
CA VAL A 54 10.56 17.04 13.76
C VAL A 54 10.69 15.53 13.52
N ALA A 55 11.67 15.16 12.69
CA ALA A 55 12.32 13.84 12.55
C ALA A 55 12.13 13.05 11.24
N ILE A 56 13.24 12.38 10.92
CA ILE A 56 13.46 11.25 9.99
C ILE A 56 13.74 11.67 8.53
N THR A 57 15.03 11.63 8.18
CA THR A 57 15.54 11.69 6.81
C THR A 57 14.98 10.54 5.97
N GLY A 58 14.42 10.82 4.78
CA GLY A 58 13.98 9.79 3.82
C GLY A 58 12.48 9.52 3.75
N VAL A 59 11.65 10.19 4.55
CA VAL A 59 10.18 10.05 4.47
C VAL A 59 9.66 10.65 3.15
N GLN A 60 8.92 9.86 2.37
CA GLN A 60 8.31 10.36 1.14
C GLN A 60 7.25 11.44 1.47
N PRO A 61 7.28 12.60 0.80
CA PRO A 61 6.25 13.60 1.01
C PRO A 61 4.88 13.07 0.57
N LYS A 62 3.88 13.27 1.43
CA LYS A 62 2.47 12.94 1.17
C LYS A 62 1.65 14.21 1.20
N LEU A 63 0.78 14.40 0.21
CA LEU A 63 -0.05 15.60 0.10
C LEU A 63 -1.52 15.22 0.04
N SER A 64 -2.31 15.91 0.85
CA SER A 64 -3.77 15.74 0.92
C SER A 64 -4.44 16.63 -0.12
N LEU A 65 -5.21 16.01 -1.02
CA LEU A 65 -5.93 16.71 -2.09
C LEU A 65 -7.44 16.72 -1.83
N TRP A 66 -8.03 17.89 -1.87
CA TRP A 66 -9.48 18.07 -1.94
C TRP A 66 -9.92 18.25 -3.39
N LEU A 67 -11.09 17.70 -3.69
CA LEU A 67 -11.71 17.82 -4.99
C LEU A 67 -12.66 19.01 -4.94
N GLU A 68 -12.31 20.11 -5.60
CA GLU A 68 -13.20 21.25 -5.75
C GLU A 68 -14.10 21.04 -6.97
N ASP A 69 -15.41 20.93 -6.75
CA ASP A 69 -16.41 20.84 -7.81
C ASP A 69 -17.05 22.22 -8.04
N ASN A 70 -16.49 22.97 -8.99
CA ASN A 70 -17.10 24.20 -9.50
C ASN A 70 -17.64 23.95 -10.91
N LYS A 71 -18.80 23.28 -11.04
CA LYS A 71 -19.77 23.12 -12.17
C LYS A 71 -19.31 23.05 -13.65
N GLN A 72 -18.09 23.46 -13.99
CA GLN A 72 -17.42 23.49 -15.29
C GLN A 72 -15.98 22.94 -15.21
N ASN A 73 -15.35 22.84 -14.03
CA ASN A 73 -14.01 22.26 -13.88
C ASN A 73 -13.82 21.63 -12.49
N VAL A 74 -13.41 20.36 -12.46
CA VAL A 74 -13.01 19.66 -11.23
C VAL A 74 -11.49 19.81 -11.07
N ARG A 75 -11.03 20.32 -9.92
CA ARG A 75 -9.60 20.55 -9.65
C ARG A 75 -9.19 19.99 -8.31
N PHE A 76 -7.96 19.49 -8.23
CA PHE A 76 -7.36 19.13 -6.96
C PHE A 76 -6.72 20.36 -6.31
N THR A 77 -7.12 20.67 -5.08
CA THR A 77 -6.51 21.73 -4.26
C THR A 77 -5.94 21.13 -2.97
N ILE A 78 -4.87 21.73 -2.46
CA ILE A 78 -4.23 21.26 -1.22
C ILE A 78 -5.07 21.79 -0.04
N ILE A 79 -5.80 20.91 0.63
CA ILE A 79 -6.59 21.25 1.84
C ILE A 79 -6.36 20.18 2.90
N ASN A 80 -6.03 20.60 4.12
CA ASN A 80 -5.65 19.70 5.21
C ASN A 80 -6.83 18.96 5.89
N SER A 81 -8.06 19.49 5.83
CA SER A 81 -9.19 18.98 6.64
C SER A 81 -10.26 18.22 5.87
N LYS A 82 -10.48 18.52 4.59
CA LYS A 82 -11.57 17.94 3.76
C LYS A 82 -11.11 17.04 2.61
N SER A 83 -9.81 16.75 2.49
CA SER A 83 -9.26 15.95 1.38
C SER A 83 -9.87 14.54 1.29
N ASN A 84 -10.28 14.13 0.08
CA ASN A 84 -10.76 12.77 -0.21
C ASN A 84 -9.66 11.91 -0.84
N PHE A 85 -8.55 12.51 -1.23
CA PHE A 85 -7.45 11.85 -1.92
C PHE A 85 -6.11 12.21 -1.29
N ILE A 86 -5.15 11.31 -1.42
CA ILE A 86 -3.74 11.53 -1.10
C ILE A 86 -2.96 11.33 -2.38
N ILE A 87 -2.08 12.29 -2.69
CA ILE A 87 -1.09 12.15 -3.74
C ILE A 87 0.30 12.02 -3.15
N LYS A 88 1.09 11.14 -3.74
CA LYS A 88 2.49 10.90 -3.40
C LYS A 88 3.32 11.09 -4.67
N PRO A 89 3.99 12.25 -4.83
CA PRO A 89 4.82 12.51 -5.99
C PRO A 89 6.07 11.64 -6.00
N GLN A 90 6.76 11.66 -7.13
CA GLN A 90 8.09 11.06 -7.28
C GLN A 90 9.05 11.58 -6.20
N SER A 91 9.78 10.67 -5.57
CA SER A 91 10.83 11.01 -4.60
C SER A 91 12.12 11.43 -5.32
N ASP A 92 12.79 12.48 -4.83
CA ASP A 92 14.11 12.87 -5.35
C ASP A 92 15.20 11.84 -4.99
N ILE A 93 14.98 11.05 -3.92
CA ILE A 93 15.92 10.03 -3.40
C ILE A 93 15.63 8.66 -4.02
N TYR A 94 14.35 8.25 -4.01
CA TYR A 94 13.93 6.91 -4.41
C TYR A 94 13.24 6.94 -5.77
N LYS A 95 13.94 6.54 -6.83
CA LYS A 95 13.44 6.52 -8.21
C LYS A 95 12.31 5.50 -8.39
N PHE A 96 11.28 5.87 -9.17
CA PHE A 96 10.11 5.03 -9.51
C PHE A 96 9.28 4.58 -8.30
N LEU A 97 9.28 5.38 -7.22
CA LEU A 97 8.58 5.04 -5.98
C LEU A 97 7.04 5.01 -6.13
N PRO A 98 6.40 5.97 -6.84
CA PRO A 98 4.98 5.88 -7.18
C PRO A 98 4.59 4.59 -7.92
N GLU A 99 5.37 4.23 -8.94
CA GLU A 99 5.13 3.04 -9.77
C GLU A 99 5.34 1.74 -8.98
N ASN A 100 6.30 1.75 -8.05
CA ASN A 100 6.54 0.65 -7.11
C ASN A 100 5.33 0.46 -6.19
N GLU A 101 4.85 1.54 -5.56
CA GLU A 101 3.68 1.48 -4.68
C GLU A 101 2.43 1.01 -5.42
N ASP A 102 2.15 1.58 -6.60
CA ASP A 102 1.00 1.19 -7.42
C ASP A 102 1.02 -0.28 -7.82
N LEU A 103 2.18 -0.78 -8.27
CA LEU A 103 2.36 -2.20 -8.58
C LEU A 103 2.13 -3.08 -7.34
N CYS A 104 2.70 -2.73 -6.19
CA CYS A 104 2.53 -3.50 -4.95
C CYS A 104 1.05 -3.56 -4.53
N MET A 105 0.33 -2.45 -4.66
CA MET A 105 -1.10 -2.38 -4.38
C MET A 105 -1.92 -3.27 -5.35
N HIS A 106 -1.56 -3.31 -6.64
CA HIS A 106 -2.16 -4.23 -7.61
C HIS A 106 -1.90 -5.70 -7.27
N LEU A 107 -0.65 -6.05 -6.95
CA LEU A 107 -0.28 -7.42 -6.58
C LEU A 107 -1.03 -7.88 -5.32
N ALA A 108 -1.19 -7.01 -4.32
CA ALA A 108 -1.99 -7.29 -3.13
C ALA A 108 -3.46 -7.56 -3.48
N SER A 109 -4.06 -6.71 -4.33
CA SER A 109 -5.44 -6.90 -4.77
C SER A 109 -5.63 -8.19 -5.56
N GLU A 110 -4.66 -8.60 -6.37
CA GLU A 110 -4.72 -9.86 -7.14
C GLU A 110 -4.76 -11.09 -6.23
N LEU A 111 -4.12 -11.00 -5.07
CA LEU A 111 -4.11 -12.03 -4.01
C LEU A 111 -5.33 -11.95 -3.08
N GLY A 112 -6.27 -11.05 -3.38
CA GLY A 112 -7.50 -10.86 -2.62
C GLY A 112 -7.33 -10.07 -1.33
N ILE A 113 -6.20 -9.38 -1.14
CA ILE A 113 -6.02 -8.43 -0.04
C ILE A 113 -6.83 -7.18 -0.37
N LYS A 114 -7.69 -6.74 0.56
CA LYS A 114 -8.46 -5.50 0.40
C LYS A 114 -7.49 -4.32 0.44
N THR A 115 -7.44 -3.53 -0.62
CA THR A 115 -6.56 -2.35 -0.73
C THR A 115 -7.36 -1.05 -0.77
N ALA A 116 -6.73 0.05 -0.37
CA ALA A 116 -7.22 1.39 -0.66
C ALA A 116 -7.33 1.58 -2.18
N LYS A 117 -8.30 2.37 -2.62
CA LYS A 117 -8.45 2.67 -4.06
C LYS A 117 -7.26 3.50 -4.54
N HIS A 118 -6.68 3.14 -5.67
CA HIS A 118 -5.40 3.68 -6.08
C HIS A 118 -5.22 3.71 -7.61
N GLY A 119 -4.16 4.39 -8.04
CA GLY A 119 -3.71 4.46 -9.42
C GLY A 119 -2.53 5.42 -9.56
N LEU A 120 -2.03 5.56 -10.79
CA LEU A 120 -1.03 6.56 -11.13
C LEU A 120 -1.68 7.77 -11.82
N ILE A 121 -1.04 8.93 -11.71
CA ILE A 121 -1.41 10.14 -12.44
C ILE A 121 -0.18 10.86 -12.99
N ASN A 122 -0.31 11.41 -14.19
CA ASN A 122 0.70 12.30 -14.77
C ASN A 122 0.67 13.67 -14.07
N LEU A 123 1.84 14.12 -13.61
CA LEU A 123 2.03 15.52 -13.21
C LEU A 123 2.40 16.38 -14.41
N PRO A 124 2.20 17.72 -14.35
CA PRO A 124 2.62 18.63 -15.41
C PRO A 124 4.12 18.57 -15.76
N SER A 125 4.96 18.09 -14.83
CA SER A 125 6.40 17.86 -15.06
C SER A 125 6.71 16.66 -15.96
N GLY A 126 5.72 15.80 -16.23
CA GLY A 126 5.90 14.52 -16.93
C GLY A 126 6.23 13.34 -15.99
N ASN A 127 6.47 13.60 -14.70
CA ASN A 127 6.64 12.54 -13.72
C ASN A 127 5.29 11.91 -13.34
N LEU A 128 5.32 10.63 -12.99
CA LEU A 128 4.17 9.95 -12.40
C LEU A 128 4.11 10.25 -10.89
N ALA A 129 2.88 10.28 -10.38
CA ALA A 129 2.58 10.31 -8.96
C ALA A 129 1.57 9.22 -8.63
N TYR A 130 1.66 8.71 -7.40
CA TYR A 130 0.70 7.73 -6.89
C TYR A 130 -0.45 8.50 -6.25
N ILE A 131 -1.68 8.14 -6.61
CA ILE A 131 -2.88 8.73 -6.04
C ILE A 131 -3.71 7.63 -5.39
N THR A 132 -4.18 7.89 -4.18
CA THR A 132 -5.08 6.99 -3.46
C THR A 132 -6.28 7.75 -2.90
N LYS A 133 -7.45 7.11 -2.91
CA LYS A 133 -8.64 7.61 -2.25
C LYS A 133 -8.59 7.22 -0.78
N ARG A 134 -8.83 8.19 0.10
CA ARG A 134 -8.94 7.98 1.54
C ARG A 134 -10.13 7.08 1.85
N PHE A 135 -9.87 5.94 2.49
CA PHE A 135 -10.92 5.02 2.94
C PHE A 135 -11.59 5.49 4.24
N ASP A 136 -10.97 6.40 4.99
CA ASP A 136 -11.52 7.01 6.22
C ASP A 136 -12.43 8.22 5.92
N ARG A 137 -12.95 8.32 4.69
CA ARG A 137 -13.84 9.39 4.23
C ARG A 137 -15.04 8.83 3.48
N VAL A 138 -16.24 9.13 3.96
CA VAL A 138 -17.52 8.78 3.31
C VAL A 138 -18.38 10.03 3.23
N LYS A 139 -18.75 10.47 2.01
CA LYS A 139 -19.60 11.66 1.79
C LYS A 139 -19.18 12.89 2.61
N GLU A 140 -17.89 13.17 2.66
CA GLU A 140 -17.23 14.25 3.45
C GLU A 140 -17.11 14.00 4.96
N GLU A 141 -17.74 12.96 5.50
CA GLU A 141 -17.59 12.57 6.90
C GLU A 141 -16.31 11.76 7.11
N LYS A 142 -15.64 12.01 8.24
CA LYS A 142 -14.45 11.29 8.67
C LYS A 142 -14.86 10.12 9.55
N LEU A 143 -14.53 8.91 9.12
CA LEU A 143 -14.63 7.70 9.95
C LEU A 143 -13.46 7.67 10.94
N ALA A 144 -13.67 7.14 12.15
CA ALA A 144 -12.58 6.90 13.09
C ALA A 144 -11.64 5.82 12.52
N SER A 145 -10.34 6.08 12.61
CA SER A 145 -9.30 5.16 12.17
C SER A 145 -8.13 5.29 13.12
N GLU A 146 -7.77 4.19 13.76
CA GLU A 146 -6.70 4.14 14.76
C GLU A 146 -5.60 3.20 14.26
N ASP A 147 -4.37 3.71 14.18
CA ASP A 147 -3.22 2.89 13.80
C ASP A 147 -2.73 2.01 14.96
N LEU A 148 -1.92 0.99 14.66
CA LEU A 148 -1.48 0.06 15.70
C LEU A 148 -0.49 0.68 16.70
N CYS A 149 0.14 1.83 16.41
CA CYS A 149 0.88 2.57 17.45
C CYS A 149 -0.09 3.16 18.48
N GLN A 150 -1.20 3.74 18.04
CA GLN A 150 -2.22 4.30 18.93
C GLN A 150 -2.87 3.19 19.77
N LEU A 151 -3.31 2.10 19.13
CA LEU A 151 -3.95 0.98 19.80
C LEU A 151 -3.03 0.22 20.76
N SER A 152 -1.70 0.33 20.56
CA SER A 152 -0.69 -0.26 21.45
C SER A 152 -0.05 0.73 22.42
N GLU A 153 -0.59 1.96 22.50
CA GLU A 153 -0.07 3.07 23.32
C GLU A 153 1.45 3.31 23.09
N THR A 154 1.91 3.09 21.87
CA THR A 154 3.30 3.19 21.46
C THR A 154 3.54 4.49 20.73
N LEU A 155 4.53 5.26 21.19
CA LEU A 155 4.91 6.52 20.54
C LEU A 155 5.33 6.29 19.08
N THR A 156 5.06 7.28 18.22
CA THR A 156 5.37 7.19 16.78
C THR A 156 6.86 6.96 16.50
N GLU A 157 7.76 7.50 17.33
CA GLU A 157 9.21 7.24 17.27
C GLU A 157 9.58 5.75 17.47
N TYR A 158 8.69 4.98 18.10
CA TYR A 158 8.84 3.55 18.36
C TYR A 158 8.00 2.68 17.43
N LYS A 159 7.59 3.20 16.26
CA LYS A 159 6.80 2.46 15.26
C LYS A 159 7.40 1.11 14.83
N TYR A 160 8.72 0.95 14.92
CA TYR A 160 9.43 -0.32 14.62
C TYR A 160 9.62 -1.25 15.84
N ARG A 161 9.25 -0.81 17.05
CA ARG A 161 9.42 -1.59 18.28
C ARG A 161 8.19 -2.46 18.51
N GLY A 162 8.23 -3.68 18.00
CA GLY A 162 7.14 -4.63 18.19
C GLY A 162 7.37 -5.96 17.49
N SER A 163 6.34 -6.79 17.49
CA SER A 163 6.31 -8.05 16.79
C SER A 163 4.96 -8.26 16.14
N TYR A 164 4.91 -8.96 15.01
CA TYR A 164 3.64 -9.23 14.32
C TYR A 164 2.68 -10.07 15.18
N GLU A 165 3.21 -10.92 16.07
CA GLU A 165 2.39 -11.67 17.03
C GLU A 165 1.67 -10.73 18.01
N LYS A 166 2.35 -9.70 18.53
CA LYS A 166 1.73 -8.69 19.40
C LYS A 166 0.70 -7.88 18.62
N THR A 167 1.05 -7.44 17.41
CA THR A 167 0.16 -6.68 16.52
C THR A 167 -1.14 -7.44 16.25
N GLY A 168 -1.06 -8.73 15.88
CA GLY A 168 -2.25 -9.54 15.64
C GLY A 168 -3.09 -9.79 16.89
N LYS A 169 -2.49 -9.88 18.09
CA LYS A 169 -3.24 -9.94 19.35
C LYS A 169 -4.03 -8.65 19.61
N ILE A 170 -3.48 -7.49 19.29
CA ILE A 170 -4.16 -6.19 19.43
C ILE A 170 -5.31 -6.09 18.43
N ILE A 171 -5.09 -6.48 17.17
CA ILE A 171 -6.16 -6.55 16.16
C ILE A 171 -7.29 -7.45 16.66
N LYS A 172 -6.96 -8.64 17.19
CA LYS A 172 -7.94 -9.59 17.73
C LYS A 172 -8.72 -9.02 18.92
N LEU A 173 -8.11 -8.13 19.71
CA LEU A 173 -8.73 -7.53 20.89
C LEU A 173 -9.76 -6.44 20.52
N TYR A 174 -9.43 -5.59 19.56
CA TYR A 174 -10.23 -4.41 19.22
C TYR A 174 -11.11 -4.57 17.97
N SER A 175 -10.87 -5.59 17.15
CA SER A 175 -11.69 -5.86 15.97
C SER A 175 -13.05 -6.44 16.36
N SER A 176 -14.09 -5.94 15.69
CA SER A 176 -15.45 -6.49 15.69
C SER A 176 -15.56 -7.80 14.88
N GLN A 177 -14.56 -8.13 14.04
CA GLN A 177 -14.48 -9.36 13.24
C GLN A 177 -13.12 -10.07 13.39
N PRO A 178 -12.75 -10.46 14.63
CA PRO A 178 -11.36 -10.81 14.96
C PRO A 178 -10.81 -11.99 14.16
N GLY A 179 -11.62 -13.01 13.86
CA GLY A 179 -11.18 -14.17 13.10
C GLY A 179 -10.83 -13.84 11.64
N LEU A 180 -11.62 -12.97 11.00
CA LEU A 180 -11.39 -12.53 9.62
C LEU A 180 -10.22 -11.56 9.56
N ASP A 181 -10.18 -10.58 10.47
CA ASP A 181 -9.15 -9.54 10.46
C ASP A 181 -7.76 -10.08 10.79
N VAL A 182 -7.66 -11.07 11.68
CA VAL A 182 -6.38 -11.74 11.95
C VAL A 182 -5.89 -12.52 10.73
N LEU A 183 -6.80 -13.15 9.96
CA LEU A 183 -6.43 -13.80 8.70
C LEU A 183 -5.98 -12.76 7.66
N ASN A 184 -6.74 -11.67 7.49
CA ASN A 184 -6.38 -10.59 6.56
C ASN A 184 -5.02 -9.96 6.93
N PHE A 185 -4.78 -9.75 8.22
CA PHE A 185 -3.50 -9.28 8.75
C PHE A 185 -2.36 -10.25 8.44
N PHE A 186 -2.56 -11.55 8.69
CA PHE A 186 -1.56 -12.58 8.33
C PHE A 186 -1.23 -12.55 6.84
N GLU A 187 -2.24 -12.49 5.97
CA GLU A 187 -2.04 -12.43 4.52
C GLU A 187 -1.30 -11.17 4.09
N LEU A 188 -1.54 -10.02 4.75
CA LEU A 188 -0.83 -8.77 4.50
C LEU A 188 0.63 -8.82 4.95
N VAL A 189 0.93 -9.43 6.10
CA VAL A 189 2.30 -9.65 6.58
C VAL A 189 3.05 -10.60 5.66
N LEU A 190 2.41 -11.71 5.26
CA LEU A 190 2.95 -12.65 4.29
C LEU A 190 3.26 -11.96 2.97
N PHE A 191 2.31 -11.15 2.45
CA PHE A 191 2.50 -10.38 1.23
C PHE A 191 3.69 -9.43 1.32
N SER A 192 3.78 -8.68 2.41
CA SER A 192 4.87 -7.74 2.67
C SER A 192 6.24 -8.45 2.65
N TYR A 193 6.31 -9.65 3.25
CA TYR A 193 7.48 -10.51 3.12
C TYR A 193 7.70 -10.95 1.66
N ILE A 194 6.69 -11.43 0.93
CA ILE A 194 6.89 -11.90 -0.46
C ILE A 194 7.46 -10.81 -1.37
N ILE A 195 6.94 -9.58 -1.30
CA ILE A 195 7.40 -8.47 -2.15
C ILE A 195 8.67 -7.77 -1.66
N GLY A 196 9.10 -8.03 -0.43
CA GLY A 196 10.24 -7.33 0.18
C GLY A 196 9.94 -5.91 0.61
N ASN A 197 8.80 -5.75 1.29
CA ASN A 197 8.49 -4.56 2.06
C ASN A 197 9.02 -4.71 3.49
N ALA A 198 10.17 -4.10 3.76
CA ALA A 198 10.78 -4.06 5.09
C ALA A 198 10.37 -2.82 5.91
N ASP A 199 9.45 -1.98 5.42
CA ASP A 199 8.95 -0.79 6.13
C ASP A 199 7.48 -0.94 6.61
N MET A 200 6.94 -2.16 6.60
CA MET A 200 5.56 -2.47 7.04
C MET A 200 5.39 -2.42 8.58
N HIS A 201 5.55 -1.25 9.19
CA HIS A 201 5.61 -1.08 10.65
C HIS A 201 4.23 -0.83 11.30
N LEU A 202 4.16 -0.57 12.62
CA LEU A 202 2.90 -0.46 13.35
C LEU A 202 1.92 0.57 12.73
N LYS A 203 2.39 1.69 12.18
CA LYS A 203 1.49 2.70 11.58
C LYS A 203 0.89 2.32 10.22
N ASN A 204 1.31 1.21 9.61
CA ASN A 204 0.75 0.71 8.34
C ASN A 204 -0.43 -0.25 8.54
N PHE A 205 -0.74 -0.57 9.79
CA PHE A 205 -1.94 -1.30 10.16
C PHE A 205 -2.87 -0.35 10.90
N SER A 206 -4.16 -0.35 10.53
CA SER A 206 -5.18 0.45 11.21
C SER A 206 -6.46 -0.34 11.37
N LEU A 207 -7.21 -0.07 12.43
CA LEU A 207 -8.62 -0.44 12.53
C LEU A 207 -9.47 0.77 12.13
N LEU A 208 -10.45 0.52 11.27
CA LEU A 208 -11.35 1.51 10.69
C LEU A 208 -12.78 1.24 11.18
N GLU A 209 -13.45 2.30 11.61
CA GLU A 209 -14.86 2.28 11.96
C GLU A 209 -15.74 2.20 10.70
N ASP A 210 -16.82 1.41 10.73
CA ASP A 210 -17.78 1.28 9.63
C ASP A 210 -18.93 2.32 9.64
N GLY A 211 -18.89 3.28 10.56
CA GLY A 211 -19.95 4.27 10.80
C GLY A 211 -21.12 3.75 11.66
N LEU A 212 -21.07 2.48 12.07
CA LEU A 212 -21.99 1.84 13.02
C LEU A 212 -21.30 1.53 14.35
N GLY A 213 -20.11 2.09 14.58
CA GLY A 213 -19.28 1.82 15.76
C GLY A 213 -18.50 0.51 15.72
N ASN A 214 -18.52 -0.26 14.63
CA ASN A 214 -17.70 -1.48 14.52
C ASN A 214 -16.34 -1.14 13.94
N PHE A 215 -15.29 -1.69 14.54
CA PHE A 215 -13.92 -1.52 14.06
C PHE A 215 -13.44 -2.78 13.37
N THR A 216 -12.94 -2.66 12.13
CA THR A 216 -12.36 -3.78 11.38
C THR A 216 -11.04 -3.37 10.74
N LEU A 217 -10.22 -4.35 10.35
CA LEU A 217 -8.94 -4.06 9.69
C LEU A 217 -9.19 -3.22 8.44
N SER A 218 -8.52 -2.08 8.36
CA SER A 218 -8.64 -1.17 7.23
C SER A 218 -8.20 -1.85 5.92
N PRO A 219 -8.59 -1.33 4.76
CA PRO A 219 -7.90 -1.66 3.53
C PRO A 219 -6.39 -1.42 3.68
N ALA A 220 -5.56 -2.24 3.04
CA ALA A 220 -4.12 -2.06 3.01
C ALA A 220 -3.74 -0.78 2.24
N TYR A 221 -2.67 -0.11 2.69
CA TYR A 221 -2.12 1.12 2.12
C TYR A 221 -0.61 1.14 2.36
N ASP A 222 0.11 2.05 1.69
CA ASP A 222 1.56 2.23 1.84
C ASP A 222 2.36 0.92 1.62
N LEU A 223 1.98 0.14 0.60
CA LEU A 223 2.68 -1.10 0.22
C LEU A 223 3.80 -0.77 -0.75
N VAL A 224 5.06 -0.93 -0.32
CA VAL A 224 6.23 -0.60 -1.15
C VAL A 224 7.24 -1.74 -1.08
N ALA A 225 7.74 -2.20 -2.23
CA ALA A 225 8.89 -3.11 -2.26
C ALA A 225 10.17 -2.31 -1.99
N THR A 226 10.47 -2.08 -0.70
CA THR A 226 11.63 -1.29 -0.24
C THR A 226 12.95 -1.86 -0.75
N PHE A 227 13.02 -3.19 -0.89
CA PHE A 227 14.15 -3.91 -1.49
C PHE A 227 14.59 -3.36 -2.87
N LEU A 228 13.68 -2.76 -3.65
CA LEU A 228 14.01 -2.21 -4.97
C LEU A 228 14.69 -0.83 -4.91
N VAL A 229 14.53 -0.10 -3.81
CA VAL A 229 14.89 1.32 -3.71
C VAL A 229 15.83 1.63 -2.55
N VAL A 230 15.89 0.78 -1.52
CA VAL A 230 16.80 0.91 -0.38
C VAL A 230 18.01 0.03 -0.62
N GLU A 231 19.17 0.66 -0.78
CA GLU A 231 20.44 -0.08 -0.88
C GLU A 231 20.80 -0.72 0.47
N LYS A 232 21.29 -1.97 0.43
CA LYS A 232 21.80 -2.70 1.61
C LYS A 232 20.76 -2.85 2.74
N GLU A 233 19.53 -3.17 2.38
CA GLU A 233 18.50 -3.52 3.35
C GLU A 233 18.73 -4.93 3.92
N ASP A 234 19.34 -5.01 5.11
CA ASP A 234 19.64 -6.28 5.79
C ASP A 234 18.39 -6.95 6.39
N GLU A 235 17.35 -6.17 6.69
CA GLU A 235 16.08 -6.65 7.23
C GLU A 235 15.12 -7.08 6.10
N GLN A 236 14.44 -8.21 6.28
CA GLN A 236 13.43 -8.72 5.34
C GLN A 236 12.01 -8.27 5.71
N ILE A 237 11.82 -7.80 6.94
CA ILE A 237 10.57 -7.34 7.55
C ILE A 237 10.87 -6.28 8.63
N SER A 238 9.93 -5.37 8.86
CA SER A 238 10.04 -4.21 9.78
C SER A 238 9.91 -4.57 11.27
N LEU A 239 9.01 -5.50 11.61
CA LEU A 239 8.70 -5.96 12.97
C LEU A 239 9.19 -7.38 13.16
N ASN A 240 9.45 -7.78 14.41
CA ASN A 240 9.90 -9.14 14.69
C ASN A 240 8.82 -10.16 14.29
N MET A 241 9.25 -11.24 13.64
CA MET A 241 8.50 -12.48 13.42
C MET A 241 9.32 -13.62 13.99
N ASN A 242 8.76 -14.34 14.97
CA ASN A 242 9.47 -15.40 15.67
C ASN A 242 10.87 -14.96 16.18
N GLY A 243 10.96 -13.73 16.70
CA GLY A 243 12.19 -13.14 17.21
C GLY A 243 13.22 -12.72 16.14
N LYS A 244 12.86 -12.77 14.85
CA LYS A 244 13.74 -12.46 13.73
C LYS A 244 13.18 -11.34 12.86
N LYS A 245 14.08 -10.67 12.14
CA LYS A 245 13.74 -9.78 11.01
C LYS A 245 14.41 -10.15 9.70
N ASN A 246 15.35 -11.08 9.72
CA ASN A 246 16.07 -11.56 8.55
C ASN A 246 16.15 -13.08 8.57
N LYS A 247 16.58 -13.67 7.44
CA LYS A 247 16.66 -15.13 7.25
C LYS A 247 15.34 -15.84 7.61
N ILE A 248 14.22 -15.17 7.32
CA ILE A 248 12.87 -15.69 7.56
C ILE A 248 12.67 -16.90 6.67
N ASN A 249 12.27 -18.00 7.29
CA ASN A 249 11.90 -19.23 6.60
C ASN A 249 10.43 -19.58 6.87
N ARG A 250 9.94 -20.64 6.24
CA ARG A 250 8.56 -21.08 6.35
C ARG A 250 8.12 -21.35 7.79
N ASN A 251 8.96 -21.97 8.62
CA ASN A 251 8.61 -22.27 10.00
C ASN A 251 8.35 -20.99 10.81
N ASP A 252 9.10 -19.91 10.54
CA ASP A 252 8.86 -18.62 11.20
C ASP A 252 7.45 -18.07 10.87
N ILE A 253 7.01 -18.21 9.62
CA ILE A 253 5.68 -17.79 9.14
C ILE A 253 4.58 -18.70 9.71
N ASP A 254 4.80 -20.02 9.73
CA ASP A 254 3.86 -20.99 10.30
C ASP A 254 3.69 -20.79 11.82
N VAL A 255 4.76 -20.45 12.53
CA VAL A 255 4.73 -20.09 13.96
C VAL A 255 3.92 -18.80 14.17
N LEU A 256 4.09 -17.78 13.33
CA LEU A 256 3.24 -16.59 13.38
C LEU A 256 1.77 -16.96 13.22
N ALA A 257 1.42 -17.72 12.17
CA ALA A 257 0.04 -18.14 11.93
C ALA A 257 -0.57 -18.90 13.13
N LYS A 258 0.21 -19.79 13.75
CA LYS A 258 -0.20 -20.51 14.97
C LYS A 258 -0.43 -19.56 16.15
N ASN A 259 0.46 -18.58 16.36
CA ASN A 259 0.30 -17.57 17.42
C ASN A 259 -0.95 -16.70 17.20
N LEU A 260 -1.32 -16.48 15.95
CA LEU A 260 -2.54 -15.78 15.55
C LEU A 260 -3.80 -16.65 15.70
N GLY A 261 -3.66 -17.94 15.95
CA GLY A 261 -4.77 -18.89 16.10
C GLY A 261 -5.39 -19.32 14.77
N LEU A 262 -4.65 -19.21 13.67
CA LEU A 262 -5.09 -19.68 12.35
C LEU A 262 -4.94 -21.20 12.26
N ASN A 263 -5.93 -21.86 11.65
CA ASN A 263 -5.85 -23.30 11.40
C ASN A 263 -5.05 -23.61 10.13
N ALA A 264 -4.59 -24.85 10.00
CA ALA A 264 -3.74 -25.29 8.89
C ALA A 264 -4.37 -25.03 7.50
N LYS A 265 -5.69 -25.20 7.38
CA LYS A 265 -6.41 -24.97 6.12
C LYS A 265 -6.43 -23.50 5.71
N GLN A 266 -6.54 -22.58 6.67
CA GLN A 266 -6.44 -21.14 6.40
C GLN A 266 -5.04 -20.79 5.89
N VAL A 267 -4.00 -21.26 6.59
CA VAL A 267 -2.60 -21.03 6.20
C VAL A 267 -2.29 -21.60 4.82
N GLU A 268 -2.70 -22.84 4.56
CA GLU A 268 -2.54 -23.50 3.28
C GLU A 268 -3.18 -22.70 2.14
N LYS A 269 -4.43 -22.27 2.34
CA LYS A 269 -5.13 -21.43 1.38
C LYS A 269 -4.39 -20.12 1.11
N SER A 270 -3.86 -19.47 2.14
CA SER A 270 -3.07 -18.24 1.97
C SER A 270 -1.78 -18.46 1.17
N TYR A 271 -1.12 -19.61 1.31
CA TYR A 271 0.06 -19.96 0.49
C TYR A 271 -0.32 -20.33 -0.95
N LEU A 272 -1.39 -21.11 -1.14
CA LEU A 272 -1.85 -21.55 -2.46
C LEU A 272 -2.21 -20.38 -3.38
N LYS A 273 -2.74 -19.28 -2.84
CA LYS A 273 -3.02 -18.04 -3.60
C LYS A 273 -1.83 -17.60 -4.46
N TYR A 274 -0.60 -17.66 -3.95
CA TYR A 274 0.59 -17.24 -4.70
C TYR A 274 0.95 -18.18 -5.84
N ILE A 275 0.64 -19.47 -5.68
CA ILE A 275 0.87 -20.49 -6.70
C ILE A 275 -0.19 -20.35 -7.81
N GLU A 276 -1.46 -20.26 -7.42
CA GLU A 276 -2.59 -20.13 -8.34
C GLU A 276 -2.56 -18.81 -9.12
N LYS A 277 -2.09 -17.72 -8.49
CA LYS A 277 -2.01 -16.39 -9.09
C LYS A 277 -0.67 -16.08 -9.73
N LYS A 278 0.24 -17.06 -9.86
CA LYS A 278 1.59 -16.84 -10.38
C LYS A 278 1.61 -16.13 -11.74
N ASP A 279 0.82 -16.60 -12.70
CA ASP A 279 0.78 -16.00 -14.04
C ASP A 279 0.23 -14.56 -14.01
N SER A 280 -0.73 -14.30 -13.14
CA SER A 280 -1.29 -12.96 -12.95
C SER A 280 -0.25 -12.01 -12.32
N ILE A 281 0.47 -12.47 -11.30
CA ILE A 281 1.59 -11.72 -10.69
C ILE A 281 2.64 -11.38 -11.74
N ASN A 282 3.08 -12.37 -12.52
CA ASN A 282 4.06 -12.17 -13.59
C ASN A 282 3.57 -11.15 -14.63
N TRP A 283 2.28 -11.22 -14.99
CA TRP A 283 1.66 -10.27 -15.91
C TRP A 283 1.71 -8.83 -15.38
N TRP A 284 1.34 -8.62 -14.11
CA TRP A 284 1.38 -7.30 -13.48
C TRP A 284 2.80 -6.73 -13.43
N ILE A 285 3.79 -7.55 -13.06
CA ILE A 285 5.20 -7.12 -13.01
C ILE A 285 5.70 -6.75 -14.41
N ALA A 286 5.48 -7.61 -15.40
CA ALA A 286 5.91 -7.38 -16.78
C ALA A 286 5.27 -6.10 -17.37
N ASN A 287 3.99 -5.88 -17.10
CA ASN A 287 3.23 -4.74 -17.60
C ASN A 287 3.31 -3.49 -16.72
N SER A 288 4.03 -3.52 -15.60
CA SER A 288 4.19 -2.37 -14.73
C SER A 288 4.95 -1.21 -15.38
N PHE A 289 4.92 -0.05 -14.73
CA PHE A 289 5.67 1.14 -15.11
C PHE A 289 7.09 1.17 -14.54
N LEU A 290 7.52 0.12 -13.83
CA LEU A 290 8.90 -0.03 -13.37
C LEU A 290 9.88 -0.21 -14.56
N PRO A 291 11.15 0.21 -14.40
CA PRO A 291 12.21 -0.13 -15.35
C PRO A 291 12.47 -1.64 -15.37
N MET A 292 12.99 -2.15 -16.50
CA MET A 292 13.20 -3.59 -16.72
C MET A 292 14.02 -4.24 -15.60
N GLU A 293 15.10 -3.60 -15.18
CA GLU A 293 15.96 -4.09 -14.10
C GLU A 293 15.19 -4.29 -12.78
N GLN A 294 14.30 -3.35 -12.41
CA GLN A 294 13.50 -3.48 -11.18
C GLN A 294 12.42 -4.56 -11.33
N LYS A 295 11.85 -4.74 -12.52
CA LYS A 295 10.90 -5.84 -12.80
C LYS A 295 11.57 -7.20 -12.61
N GLU A 296 12.75 -7.38 -13.17
CA GLU A 296 13.52 -8.63 -13.07
C GLU A 296 13.88 -8.93 -11.61
N LYS A 297 14.41 -7.94 -10.88
CA LYS A 297 14.74 -8.08 -9.45
C LYS A 297 13.53 -8.45 -8.59
N LEU A 298 12.39 -7.78 -8.81
CA LEU A 298 11.16 -8.05 -8.06
C LEU A 298 10.64 -9.46 -8.36
N GLN A 299 10.62 -9.85 -9.64
CA GLN A 299 10.19 -11.17 -10.08
C GLN A 299 11.06 -12.27 -9.45
N GLU A 300 12.39 -12.12 -9.50
CA GLU A 300 13.32 -13.08 -8.91
C GLU A 300 13.11 -13.24 -7.40
N LEU A 301 12.93 -12.13 -6.68
CA LEU A 301 12.67 -12.14 -5.24
C LEU A 301 11.37 -12.87 -4.92
N ILE A 302 10.28 -12.54 -5.62
CA ILE A 302 8.98 -13.15 -5.42
C ILE A 302 9.05 -14.66 -5.72
N ASP A 303 9.64 -15.06 -6.85
CA ASP A 303 9.82 -16.48 -7.20
C ASP A 303 10.63 -17.24 -6.13
N LYS A 304 11.69 -16.63 -5.62
CA LYS A 304 12.50 -17.21 -4.53
C LYS A 304 11.68 -17.38 -3.25
N ARG A 305 10.88 -16.38 -2.85
CA ARG A 305 10.10 -16.43 -1.61
C ARG A 305 8.86 -17.31 -1.71
N ILE A 306 8.23 -17.40 -2.88
CA ILE A 306 7.15 -18.36 -3.15
C ILE A 306 7.67 -19.80 -2.98
N LYS A 307 8.90 -20.11 -3.42
CA LYS A 307 9.51 -21.43 -3.20
C LYS A 307 9.68 -21.79 -1.73
N ILE A 308 9.90 -20.81 -0.85
CA ILE A 308 10.03 -21.04 0.61
C ILE A 308 8.70 -21.50 1.22
N ILE A 309 7.58 -20.93 0.78
CA ILE A 309 6.25 -21.23 1.33
C ILE A 309 5.54 -22.39 0.62
N LYS A 310 6.04 -22.86 -0.53
CA LYS A 310 5.46 -23.98 -1.28
C LYS A 310 5.48 -25.27 -0.45
N TYR A 311 4.37 -26.01 -0.44
CA TYR A 311 4.29 -27.36 0.13
C TYR A 311 5.23 -28.32 -0.63
N LYS A 312 5.93 -29.17 0.13
CA LYS A 312 6.56 -30.36 -0.44
C LYS A 312 5.49 -31.39 -0.76
#